data_AF-A0A8I1X1M5-F1
#
_entry.id   AF-A0A8I1X1M5-F1
#
_cell.length_a   1.000
_cell.length_b   1.000
_cell.length_c   1.000
_cell.angle_alpha   90.00
_cell.angle_beta   90.00
_cell.angle_gamma   90.00
#
_symmetry.space_group_name_H-M   'P 1'
#
loop_
_entity.id
_entity.type
_entity.pdbx_description
1 polymer ?
#
loop_
_entity_poly.entity_id
_entity_poly.type
_entity_poly.pdbx_seq_one_letter_code
_entity_poly.pdbx_strand_id
1 'polypeptide(L)'
;MDPQLSFDTLPQAVKLLHQKIELPVSKVDTIAEQTSGQTNKTILGVDEAAKLLGISKAGIYSKVYKNLIPYYKTGGKLYFLKEELLQEIISHRYPKPEQHHTASQTYLQRNNVKS
;
A
#
# COMPACT_ATOMS: atom_id res chain seq x y z
N MET A 1 47.36 -31.60 -1.79
CA MET A 1 46.87 -30.63 -0.78
C MET A 1 46.89 -29.28 -1.44
N ASP A 2 45.73 -28.70 -1.72
CA ASP A 2 45.63 -27.38 -2.34
C ASP A 2 46.39 -26.35 -1.48
N PRO A 3 47.41 -25.66 -2.00
CA PRO A 3 48.28 -24.77 -1.21
C PRO A 3 47.59 -23.53 -0.63
N GLN A 4 46.29 -23.35 -0.88
CA GLN A 4 45.57 -22.11 -0.65
C GLN A 4 44.75 -22.08 0.66
N LEU A 5 44.68 -23.20 1.40
CA LEU A 5 43.90 -23.29 2.64
C LEU A 5 44.76 -23.88 3.77
N SER A 6 45.62 -23.05 4.37
CA SER A 6 46.44 -23.38 5.54
C SER A 6 45.87 -22.71 6.80
N PHE A 7 46.24 -23.20 7.99
CA PHE A 7 45.82 -22.59 9.25
C PHE A 7 46.21 -21.12 9.40
N ASP A 8 47.30 -20.69 8.74
CA ASP A 8 47.71 -19.28 8.72
C ASP A 8 46.79 -18.38 7.88
N THR A 9 46.03 -18.95 6.93
CA THR A 9 45.09 -18.20 6.07
C THR A 9 43.65 -18.22 6.59
N LEU A 10 43.43 -18.87 7.75
CA LEU A 10 42.14 -19.06 8.39
C LEU A 10 41.50 -17.72 8.86
N PRO A 11 42.24 -16.77 9.47
CA PRO A 11 41.69 -15.46 9.81
C PRO A 11 41.19 -14.68 8.58
N GLN A 12 41.92 -14.75 7.46
CA GLN A 12 41.54 -14.09 6.20
C GLN A 12 40.33 -14.78 5.56
N ALA A 13 40.27 -16.11 5.58
CA ALA A 13 39.14 -16.88 5.08
C ALA A 13 37.86 -16.54 5.86
N VAL A 14 37.94 -16.46 7.19
CA VAL A 14 36.80 -16.07 8.05
C VAL A 14 36.36 -14.64 7.78
N LYS A 15 37.30 -13.69 7.63
CA LYS A 15 36.98 -12.30 7.26
C LYS A 15 36.28 -12.21 5.90
N LEU A 16 36.75 -12.97 4.91
CA LEU A 16 36.15 -13.02 3.58
C LEU A 16 34.73 -13.60 3.62
N LEU A 17 34.50 -14.62 4.45
CA LEU A 17 33.16 -15.18 4.67
C LEU A 17 32.23 -14.16 5.33
N HIS A 18 32.67 -13.45 6.37
CA HIS A 18 31.87 -12.39 7.01
C HIS A 18 31.46 -11.31 6.01
N GLN A 19 32.40 -10.81 5.20
CA GLN A 19 32.11 -9.81 4.17
C GLN A 19 31.13 -10.32 3.10
N LYS A 20 31.24 -11.60 2.72
CA LYS A 20 30.31 -12.22 1.76
C LYS A 20 28.93 -12.50 2.34
N ILE A 21 28.78 -12.61 3.66
CA ILE A 21 27.49 -12.77 4.36
C ILE A 21 26.76 -11.41 4.50
N GLU A 22 27.51 -10.32 4.64
CA GLU A 22 26.94 -8.96 4.79
C GLU A 22 26.28 -8.44 3.49
N LEU A 23 26.86 -8.78 2.34
CA LEU A 23 26.35 -8.41 1.01
C LEU A 23 24.93 -8.94 0.69
N PRO A 24 24.56 -10.21 0.91
CA PRO A 24 23.22 -10.70 0.66
C PRO A 24 22.19 -10.14 1.64
N VAL A 25 22.55 -9.88 2.91
CA VAL A 25 21.62 -9.28 3.90
C VAL A 25 21.13 -7.91 3.41
N SER A 26 22.04 -7.04 2.97
CA SER A 26 21.67 -5.72 2.43
C SER A 26 20.85 -5.78 1.13
N LYS A 27 21.05 -6.81 0.29
CA LYS A 27 20.21 -7.04 -0.90
C LYS A 27 18.82 -7.55 -0.53
N VAL A 28 18.68 -8.37 0.51
CA VAL A 28 17.38 -8.84 0.99
C VAL A 28 16.56 -7.68 1.53
N ASP A 29 17.15 -6.76 2.28
CA ASP A 29 16.46 -5.55 2.77
C ASP A 29 16.01 -4.63 1.62
N THR A 30 16.91 -4.39 0.66
CA THR A 30 16.58 -3.58 -0.54
C THR A 30 15.45 -4.23 -1.38
N ILE A 31 15.45 -5.56 -1.53
CA ILE A 31 14.39 -6.28 -2.27
C ILE A 31 13.06 -6.24 -1.50
N ALA A 32 13.08 -6.35 -0.17
CA ALA A 32 11.89 -6.24 0.66
C ALA A 32 11.25 -4.84 0.55
N GLU A 33 12.06 -3.79 0.52
CA GLU A 33 11.58 -2.43 0.31
C GLU A 33 11.08 -2.19 -1.12
N GLN A 34 11.80 -2.70 -2.14
CA GLN A 34 11.41 -2.55 -3.55
C GLN A 34 10.13 -3.34 -3.92
N THR A 35 9.86 -4.46 -3.25
CA THR A 35 8.61 -5.24 -3.46
C THR A 35 7.42 -4.67 -2.71
N SER A 36 7.63 -3.88 -1.65
CA SER A 36 6.54 -3.19 -0.93
C SER A 36 5.89 -2.05 -1.73
N GLY A 37 6.56 -1.52 -2.76
CA GLY A 37 6.05 -0.45 -3.62
C GLY A 37 5.23 -0.92 -4.82
N GLN A 38 5.27 -2.21 -5.14
CA GLN A 38 4.55 -2.76 -6.29
C GLN A 38 3.13 -3.15 -5.86
N THR A 39 2.33 -2.11 -5.57
CA THR A 39 0.88 -2.25 -5.51
C THR A 39 0.44 -2.77 -6.88
N ASN A 40 0.30 -4.09 -6.99
CA ASN A 40 -0.23 -4.76 -8.17
C ASN A 40 -1.71 -4.39 -8.25
N LYS A 41 -1.96 -3.17 -8.76
CA LYS A 41 -3.25 -2.56 -8.97
C LYS A 41 -4.10 -3.52 -9.78
N THR A 42 -4.93 -4.28 -9.10
CA THR A 42 -5.69 -5.36 -9.72
C THR A 42 -6.93 -4.75 -10.34
N ILE A 43 -7.00 -4.73 -11.66
CA ILE A 43 -8.16 -4.28 -12.41
C ILE A 43 -9.18 -5.41 -12.48
N LEU A 44 -10.43 -5.10 -12.12
CA LEU A 44 -11.55 -6.01 -12.07
C LEU A 44 -12.64 -5.56 -13.05
N GLY A 45 -13.29 -6.53 -13.70
CA GLY A 45 -14.53 -6.30 -14.44
C GLY A 45 -15.77 -6.23 -13.53
N VAL A 46 -16.93 -5.98 -14.11
CA VAL A 46 -18.22 -5.92 -13.38
C VAL A 46 -18.53 -7.23 -12.63
N ASP A 47 -18.34 -8.40 -13.28
CA ASP A 47 -18.60 -9.70 -12.66
C ASP A 47 -17.66 -9.97 -11.47
N GLU A 48 -16.40 -9.56 -11.55
CA GLU A 48 -15.42 -9.76 -10.47
C GLU A 48 -15.67 -8.77 -9.32
N ALA A 49 -15.98 -7.51 -9.64
CA ALA A 49 -16.37 -6.52 -8.64
C ALA A 49 -17.65 -6.94 -7.89
N ALA A 50 -18.63 -7.51 -8.60
CA ALA A 50 -19.85 -8.07 -8.02
C ALA A 50 -19.53 -9.19 -7.01
N LYS A 51 -18.65 -10.12 -7.39
CA LYS A 51 -18.17 -11.20 -6.50
C LYS A 51 -17.42 -10.66 -5.29
N LEU A 52 -16.54 -9.66 -5.49
CA LEU A 52 -15.75 -9.05 -4.41
C LEU A 52 -16.64 -8.36 -3.38
N LEU A 53 -17.64 -7.60 -3.84
CA LEU A 53 -18.56 -6.86 -2.98
C LEU A 53 -19.73 -7.72 -2.45
N GLY A 54 -19.89 -8.95 -2.95
CA GLY A 54 -21.01 -9.82 -2.58
C GLY A 54 -22.38 -9.29 -3.02
N ILE A 55 -22.45 -8.52 -4.11
CA ILE A 55 -23.70 -7.93 -4.63
C ILE A 55 -23.97 -8.36 -6.07
N SER A 56 -25.21 -8.19 -6.53
CA SER A 56 -25.56 -8.49 -7.92
C SER A 56 -24.94 -7.49 -8.91
N LYS A 57 -24.83 -7.88 -10.19
CA LYS A 57 -24.39 -6.98 -11.27
C LYS A 57 -25.25 -5.71 -11.36
N ALA A 58 -26.57 -5.85 -11.22
CA ALA A 58 -27.48 -4.71 -11.16
C ALA A 58 -27.18 -3.78 -9.98
N GLY A 59 -26.77 -4.34 -8.84
CA GLY A 59 -26.29 -3.60 -7.67
C GLY A 59 -25.02 -2.81 -7.95
N ILE A 60 -24.07 -3.38 -8.70
CA ILE A 60 -22.86 -2.67 -9.16
C ILE A 60 -23.24 -1.47 -10.03
N TYR A 61 -24.07 -1.67 -11.05
CA TYR A 61 -24.53 -0.56 -11.90
C TYR A 61 -25.26 0.52 -11.10
N SER A 62 -26.06 0.13 -10.12
CA SER A 62 -26.75 1.07 -9.23
C SER A 62 -25.76 1.87 -8.36
N LYS A 63 -24.70 1.24 -7.84
CA LYS A 63 -23.65 1.91 -7.06
C LYS A 63 -22.82 2.86 -7.92
N VAL A 64 -22.48 2.45 -9.14
CA VAL A 64 -21.78 3.30 -10.12
C VAL A 64 -22.63 4.51 -10.49
N TYR A 65 -23.91 4.30 -10.80
CA TYR A 65 -24.83 5.39 -11.13
C TYR A 65 -24.98 6.41 -9.99
N LYS A 66 -24.99 5.92 -8.74
CA LYS A 66 -25.03 6.76 -7.54
C LYS A 66 -23.66 7.32 -7.12
N ASN A 67 -22.60 7.06 -7.89
CA ASN A 67 -21.21 7.43 -7.57
C ASN A 67 -20.75 7.00 -6.17
N LEU A 68 -21.21 5.82 -5.70
CA LEU A 68 -20.86 5.26 -4.40
C LEU A 68 -19.60 4.41 -4.42
N ILE A 69 -19.10 4.06 -5.60
CA ILE A 69 -17.85 3.33 -5.80
C ILE A 69 -17.06 3.97 -6.95
N PRO A 70 -15.73 4.07 -6.81
CA PRO A 70 -14.86 4.55 -7.88
C PRO A 70 -14.83 3.54 -9.04
N TYR A 71 -14.82 4.07 -10.27
CA TYR A 71 -14.84 3.25 -11.48
C TYR A 71 -14.08 3.92 -12.62
N TYR A 72 -13.61 3.09 -13.56
CA TYR A 72 -12.98 3.48 -14.81
C TYR A 72 -13.85 3.03 -15.97
N LYS A 73 -13.91 3.82 -17.04
CA LYS A 73 -14.71 3.51 -18.24
C LYS A 73 -13.84 3.54 -19.48
N THR A 74 -13.79 2.44 -20.23
CA THR A 74 -13.14 2.40 -21.55
C THR A 74 -13.93 1.51 -22.52
N GLY A 75 -14.12 1.97 -23.76
CA GLY A 75 -14.85 1.22 -24.79
C GLY A 75 -16.27 0.78 -24.40
N GLY A 76 -16.96 1.57 -23.57
CA GLY A 76 -18.31 1.25 -23.05
C GLY A 76 -18.35 0.23 -21.91
N LYS A 77 -17.20 -0.30 -21.48
CA LYS A 77 -17.08 -1.24 -20.35
C LYS A 77 -16.63 -0.51 -19.08
N LEU A 78 -17.09 -1.02 -17.94
CA LEU A 78 -16.71 -0.55 -16.61
C LEU A 78 -15.60 -1.45 -16.03
N TYR A 79 -14.62 -0.81 -15.43
CA TYR A 79 -13.49 -1.43 -14.75
C TYR A 79 -13.34 -0.82 -13.36
N PHE A 80 -12.79 -1.60 -12.43
CA PHE A 80 -12.65 -1.22 -11.03
C PHE A 80 -11.27 -1.59 -10.54
N LEU A 81 -10.65 -0.75 -9.73
CA LEU A 81 -9.47 -1.17 -8.98
C LEU A 81 -9.91 -1.89 -7.72
N LYS A 82 -9.36 -3.08 -7.49
CA LYS A 82 -9.65 -3.87 -6.29
C LYS A 82 -9.34 -3.07 -5.03
N GLU A 83 -8.21 -2.36 -5.03
CA GLU A 83 -7.74 -1.59 -3.88
C GLU A 83 -8.72 -0.46 -3.56
N GLU A 84 -9.21 0.25 -4.56
CA GLU A 84 -10.17 1.34 -4.36
C GLU A 84 -11.51 0.83 -3.85
N LEU A 85 -12.01 -0.30 -4.37
CA LEU A 85 -13.24 -0.92 -3.85
C LEU A 85 -13.09 -1.30 -2.38
N LEU A 86 -11.94 -1.84 -1.98
CA LEU A 86 -11.67 -2.18 -0.59
C LEU A 86 -11.56 -0.94 0.30
N GLN A 87 -10.88 0.11 -0.16
CA GLN A 87 -10.80 1.39 0.55
C GLN A 87 -12.19 1.99 0.76
N GLU A 88 -13.07 1.89 -0.23
CA GLU A 88 -14.44 2.39 -0.12
C GLU A 88 -15.24 1.66 0.96
N ILE A 89 -15.08 0.33 1.07
CA ILE A 89 -15.71 -0.47 2.14
C ILE A 89 -15.18 -0.03 3.52
N ILE A 90 -13.87 0.18 3.63
CA ILE A 90 -13.23 0.61 4.88
C ILE A 90 -13.69 2.02 5.28
N SER A 91 -13.80 2.93 4.32
CA SER A 91 -14.28 4.31 4.51
C SER A 91 -15.73 4.34 5.01
N HIS A 92 -16.57 3.42 4.53
CA HIS A 92 -17.97 3.28 4.93
C HIS A 92 -18.18 2.43 6.21
N ARG A 93 -17.12 2.16 6.98
CA ARG A 93 -17.22 1.45 8.26
C ARG A 93 -18.03 2.28 9.27
N TYR A 94 -19.04 1.64 9.86
CA TYR A 94 -19.78 2.17 11.01
C TYR A 94 -19.36 1.45 12.30
N PRO A 95 -19.34 2.12 13.47
CA PRO A 95 -19.62 3.54 13.69
C PRO A 95 -18.47 4.44 13.23
N LYS A 96 -18.80 5.63 12.70
CA LYS A 96 -17.82 6.57 12.16
C LYS A 96 -16.87 7.01 13.28
N PRO A 97 -15.53 7.01 13.06
CA PRO A 97 -14.60 7.54 14.05
C PRO A 97 -14.95 8.99 14.37
N GLU A 98 -14.95 9.32 15.65
CA GLU A 98 -15.31 10.61 16.22
C GLU A 98 -14.53 11.73 15.50
N GLN A 99 -15.26 12.60 14.81
CA GLN A 99 -14.69 13.70 14.05
C GLN A 99 -14.22 14.76 15.05
N HIS A 100 -12.98 14.66 15.54
CA HIS A 100 -12.34 15.77 16.25
C HIS A 100 -12.17 16.92 15.24
N HIS A 101 -13.13 17.84 15.25
CA HIS A 101 -13.05 19.09 14.50
C HIS A 101 -11.88 19.88 15.07
N THR A 102 -10.73 19.88 14.40
CA THR A 102 -9.58 20.75 14.72
C THR A 102 -9.88 22.19 14.31
N ALA A 103 -11.04 22.72 14.68
CA ALA A 103 -11.50 24.09 14.39
C ALA A 103 -11.24 25.06 15.56
N SER A 104 -10.23 24.78 16.40
CA SER A 104 -9.93 25.59 17.60
C SER A 104 -8.68 26.46 17.48
N GLN A 105 -7.89 26.40 16.40
CA GLN A 105 -6.64 27.19 16.30
C GLN A 105 -6.78 28.54 15.58
N THR A 106 -7.90 28.82 14.92
CA THR A 106 -8.07 30.09 14.16
C THR A 106 -8.44 31.30 15.02
N TYR A 107 -8.85 31.11 16.28
CA TYR A 107 -9.41 32.21 17.10
C TYR A 107 -8.43 32.88 18.08
N LEU A 108 -7.20 32.41 18.23
CA LEU A 108 -6.25 32.99 19.21
C LEU A 108 -5.28 34.03 18.63
N GLN A 109 -5.33 34.36 17.33
CA GLN A 109 -4.41 35.32 16.70
C GLN A 109 -5.00 36.70 16.41
N ARG A 110 -6.27 36.96 16.75
CA ARG A 110 -6.92 38.26 16.46
C ARG A 110 -6.88 39.28 17.60
N ASN A 111 -6.40 38.94 18.79
CA ASN A 111 -6.51 39.81 19.98
C ASN A 111 -5.18 40.36 20.53
N ASN A 112 -4.15 40.57 19.71
CA ASN A 112 -2.90 41.20 20.18
C ASN A 112 -2.44 42.42 19.38
N VAL A 113 -3.38 43.21 18.85
CA VAL A 113 -3.07 44.54 18.30
C VAL A 113 -4.02 45.55 18.95
N LYS A 114 -3.41 46.45 19.75
CA LYS A 114 -3.98 47.59 20.50
C LYS A 114 -4.28 47.31 21.98
N SER A 115 -3.27 47.51 22.82
CA SER A 115 -3.29 48.62 23.79
C SER A 115 -1.88 49.02 24.17
#